data_AF-A0AAD4ETG6-F1
#
_entry.id   AF-A0AAD4ETG6-F1
#
_cell.length_a   1.000
_cell.length_b   1.000
_cell.length_c   1.000
_cell.angle_alpha   90.00
_cell.angle_beta   90.00
_cell.angle_gamma   90.00
#
_symmetry.space_group_name_H-M   'P 1'
#
loop_
_entity.id
_entity.type
_entity.pdbx_description
1 polymer ?
#
loop_
_entity_poly.entity_id
_entity_poly.type
_entity_poly.pdbx_seq_one_letter_code
_entity_poly.pdbx_strand_id
1 'polypeptide(L)'
;MAYMAGNPTSPRAYNPLVDLGIDFGHTSGIASYTRWLDTFQGTAGANYTYGGITYRIVNSGGTATTDGKTISISGADAVDVLFDAETSYRYSSAAAAQAELKRKLDLAVAAGYSAVRSAAIADFSGLMGRVELDLGSSGSAGKQPIPTRLSNFKKSPDSDPQLMTLMFNYGRHLLASSSRDTGPLSLPANLQGIWNQDYNPAWQSKYTININLEMNYWPALVTNLAETHKPVFDLISVAIPRGQAVAITMYGCNQGFVLHHNTDLWGDAAPVDKGTPYTIWPMGAAWLSADAMEHYRFSQNKTFLAQVAWPILRETALFYQCYLFKWNTHWTTGPSLSPEHAFRVPQNMRTAGASEGLDISPEMDNQLLHQLFTNVAETCTTLDLSPSANPICTAATETYLPHLRPPAINPSTSRLQEWRSPDQTDTEPGHRHFSPLWGLYPGSQLTTNTTLTAAAAALLDHRMASGSGSTGWSRAWAVALYARLPGGPTTRGGTRSS
;
A
#
# COMPACT_ATOMS: atom_id res chain seq x y z
N MET A 1 37.05 2.48 -68.69
CA MET A 1 36.82 1.15 -68.06
C MET A 1 38.19 0.66 -67.57
N ALA A 2 38.47 0.33 -66.32
CA ALA A 2 37.66 0.20 -65.12
C ALA A 2 38.58 0.40 -63.88
N TYR A 3 38.06 1.14 -62.90
CA TYR A 3 38.24 1.04 -61.44
C TYR A 3 39.45 0.22 -60.91
N MET A 4 40.48 0.87 -60.36
CA MET A 4 40.60 1.24 -58.94
C MET A 4 40.27 0.10 -57.96
N ALA A 5 41.14 -0.92 -57.93
CA ALA A 5 41.24 -1.84 -56.80
C ALA A 5 41.99 -1.15 -55.65
N GLY A 6 41.26 -0.69 -54.64
CA GLY A 6 41.83 -0.31 -53.35
C GLY A 6 41.96 -1.54 -52.44
N ASN A 7 43.13 -2.19 -52.46
CA ASN A 7 43.55 -3.13 -51.42
C ASN A 7 43.84 -2.36 -50.12
N PRO A 8 43.28 -2.72 -48.96
CA PRO A 8 43.88 -2.32 -47.70
C PRO A 8 45.11 -3.22 -47.45
N THR A 9 46.30 -2.62 -47.38
CA THR A 9 47.58 -3.29 -47.14
C THR A 9 47.90 -3.55 -45.66
N SER A 10 46.97 -3.28 -44.76
CA SER A 10 47.03 -3.69 -43.35
C SER A 10 45.62 -3.72 -42.73
N PRO A 11 45.42 -4.47 -41.63
CA PRO A 11 44.29 -4.22 -40.74
C PRO A 11 44.35 -2.76 -40.30
N ARG A 12 43.33 -1.96 -40.64
CA ARG A 12 43.19 -0.65 -40.01
C ARG A 12 42.91 -0.90 -38.54
N ALA A 13 43.85 -0.49 -37.68
CA ALA A 13 43.65 -0.44 -36.25
C ALA A 13 42.55 0.58 -35.96
N TYR A 14 41.30 0.13 -35.95
CA TYR A 14 40.32 0.71 -35.04
C TYR A 14 40.82 0.26 -33.67
N ASN A 15 41.52 1.16 -32.97
CA ASN A 15 41.90 0.93 -31.59
C ASN A 15 40.66 1.32 -30.78
N PRO A 16 39.81 0.38 -30.31
CA PRO A 16 38.75 0.73 -29.39
C PRO A 16 39.42 1.34 -28.15
N LEU A 17 39.02 2.56 -27.78
CA LEU A 17 39.58 3.21 -26.58
C LEU A 17 39.27 2.41 -25.31
N VAL A 18 38.22 1.58 -25.32
CA VAL A 18 37.87 0.61 -24.28
C VAL A 18 37.05 -0.53 -24.91
N ASP A 19 37.34 -1.78 -24.56
CA ASP A 19 36.39 -2.90 -24.69
C ASP A 19 35.47 -2.88 -23.46
N LEU A 20 34.18 -2.63 -23.65
CA LEU A 20 33.20 -2.71 -22.58
C LEU A 20 32.63 -4.14 -22.52
N GLY A 21 33.27 -4.98 -21.71
CA GLY A 21 32.71 -6.26 -21.31
C GLY A 21 31.56 -6.04 -20.33
N ILE A 22 30.31 -6.10 -20.80
CA ILE A 22 29.14 -6.14 -19.91
C ILE A 22 28.83 -7.61 -19.62
N ASP A 23 29.40 -8.13 -18.53
CA ASP A 23 28.98 -9.40 -17.96
C ASP A 23 27.73 -9.16 -17.09
N PHE A 24 26.58 -9.62 -17.57
CA PHE A 24 25.31 -9.53 -16.85
C PHE A 24 25.18 -10.61 -15.75
N GLY A 25 26.21 -11.42 -15.50
CA GLY A 25 26.27 -12.39 -14.41
C GLY A 25 25.30 -13.55 -14.57
N HIS A 26 24.90 -13.87 -15.80
CA HIS A 26 23.92 -14.92 -16.08
C HIS A 26 24.53 -16.32 -15.86
N THR A 27 23.95 -17.08 -14.95
CA THR A 27 24.45 -18.42 -14.56
C THR A 27 23.89 -19.56 -15.45
N SER A 28 23.01 -19.24 -16.39
CA SER A 28 22.33 -20.16 -17.31
C SER A 28 22.17 -19.57 -18.71
N GLY A 29 21.69 -20.37 -19.68
CA GLY A 29 21.61 -19.97 -21.08
C GLY A 29 20.58 -18.86 -21.36
N ILE A 30 20.89 -17.99 -22.33
CA ILE A 30 20.01 -16.93 -22.82
C ILE A 30 19.02 -17.49 -23.85
N ALA A 31 17.79 -16.95 -23.91
CA ALA A 31 16.78 -17.30 -24.91
C ALA A 31 16.46 -16.14 -25.87
N SER A 32 15.86 -16.47 -27.03
CA SER A 32 15.31 -15.49 -27.99
C SER A 32 16.30 -14.41 -28.47
N TYR A 33 17.58 -14.78 -28.58
CA TYR A 33 18.63 -13.85 -28.98
C TYR A 33 18.48 -13.41 -30.45
N THR A 34 18.52 -12.11 -30.70
CA THR A 34 18.63 -11.54 -32.05
C THR A 34 19.58 -10.35 -32.05
N ARG A 35 20.36 -10.18 -33.12
CA ARG A 35 21.21 -9.00 -33.34
C ARG A 35 20.79 -8.24 -34.60
N TRP A 36 21.01 -6.94 -34.62
CA TRP A 36 20.72 -6.08 -35.77
C TRP A 36 21.76 -4.96 -35.89
N LEU A 37 21.88 -4.42 -37.10
CA LEU A 37 22.76 -3.31 -37.45
C LEU A 37 21.97 -2.38 -38.38
N ASP A 38 21.80 -1.13 -37.97
CA ASP A 38 21.29 -0.05 -38.81
C ASP A 38 22.49 0.74 -39.36
N THR A 39 22.81 0.49 -40.63
CA THR A 39 23.95 1.12 -41.31
C THR A 39 23.72 2.57 -41.68
N PHE A 40 22.46 3.05 -41.67
CA PHE A 40 22.15 4.46 -41.94
C PHE A 40 22.35 5.32 -40.70
N GLN A 41 22.06 4.77 -39.52
CA GLN A 41 22.23 5.48 -38.24
C GLN A 41 23.55 5.14 -37.54
N GLY A 42 24.30 4.14 -38.01
CA GLY A 42 25.53 3.69 -37.36
C GLY A 42 25.28 3.06 -35.99
N THR A 43 24.08 2.48 -35.79
CA THR A 43 23.67 1.85 -34.55
C THR A 43 23.64 0.33 -34.72
N ALA A 44 24.12 -0.38 -33.71
CA ALA A 44 23.94 -1.82 -33.62
C ALA A 44 23.16 -2.15 -32.35
N GLY A 45 22.57 -3.34 -32.31
CA GLY A 45 21.87 -3.77 -31.12
C GLY A 45 21.66 -5.26 -31.01
N ALA A 46 21.32 -5.66 -29.80
CA ALA A 46 20.99 -7.03 -29.45
C ALA A 46 19.69 -7.06 -28.64
N ASN A 47 18.95 -8.16 -28.76
CA ASN A 47 17.75 -8.46 -28.00
C ASN A 47 17.88 -9.86 -27.43
N TYR A 48 17.44 -10.06 -26.19
CA TYR A 48 17.44 -11.39 -25.57
C TYR A 48 16.53 -11.45 -24.34
N THR A 49 16.22 -12.67 -23.90
CA THR A 49 15.43 -12.93 -22.71
C THR A 49 16.25 -13.71 -21.67
N TYR A 50 16.22 -13.26 -20.41
CA TYR A 50 16.81 -13.94 -19.25
C TYR A 50 15.85 -13.84 -18.05
N GLY A 51 15.55 -14.97 -17.40
CA GLY A 51 14.68 -14.99 -16.22
C GLY A 51 13.26 -14.43 -16.44
N GLY A 52 12.76 -14.44 -17.68
CA GLY A 52 11.48 -13.83 -18.05
C GLY A 52 11.52 -12.32 -18.34
N ILE A 53 12.68 -11.68 -18.21
CA ILE A 53 12.93 -10.27 -18.54
C ILE A 53 13.53 -10.20 -19.94
N THR A 54 13.06 -9.27 -20.76
CA THR A 54 13.64 -9.04 -22.09
C THR A 54 14.45 -7.75 -22.10
N TYR A 55 15.67 -7.86 -22.61
CA TYR A 55 16.63 -6.78 -22.67
C TYR A 55 16.89 -6.39 -24.13
N ARG A 56 16.89 -5.09 -24.41
CA ARG A 56 17.35 -4.47 -25.64
C ARG A 56 18.60 -3.66 -25.33
N ILE A 57 19.70 -4.02 -25.97
CA ILE A 57 20.94 -3.25 -25.90
C ILE A 57 21.14 -2.54 -27.22
N VAL A 58 21.33 -1.22 -27.17
CA VAL A 58 21.57 -0.36 -28.33
C VAL A 58 22.90 0.34 -28.12
N ASN A 59 23.83 0.20 -29.07
CA ASN A 59 25.13 0.85 -29.02
C ASN A 59 25.31 1.83 -30.18
N SER A 60 25.83 3.01 -29.86
CA SER A 60 26.25 4.04 -30.82
C SER A 60 27.74 3.88 -31.07
N GLY A 61 28.12 3.62 -32.32
CA GLY A 61 29.49 3.24 -32.65
C GLY A 61 29.87 1.86 -32.09
N GLY A 62 31.05 1.38 -32.46
CA GLY A 62 31.55 0.06 -32.02
C GLY A 62 30.78 -1.13 -32.58
N THR A 63 31.03 -2.31 -32.00
CA THR A 63 30.42 -3.58 -32.40
C THR A 63 29.91 -4.35 -31.19
N ALA A 64 28.73 -4.96 -31.31
CA ALA A 64 28.19 -5.90 -30.33
C ALA A 64 28.33 -7.35 -30.84
N THR A 65 28.88 -8.23 -30.01
CA THR A 65 28.99 -9.68 -30.24
C THR A 65 28.37 -10.46 -29.08
N THR A 66 28.02 -11.73 -29.31
CA THR A 66 27.56 -12.63 -28.25
C THR A 66 28.18 -14.01 -28.45
N ASP A 67 28.32 -14.76 -27.36
CA ASP A 67 28.62 -16.19 -27.36
C ASP A 67 27.41 -17.06 -26.95
N GLY A 68 26.22 -16.46 -26.84
CA GLY A 68 25.00 -17.12 -26.35
C GLY A 68 24.82 -17.11 -24.83
N LYS A 69 25.80 -16.58 -24.07
CA LYS A 69 25.74 -16.38 -22.60
C LYS A 69 26.05 -14.96 -22.18
N THR A 70 26.89 -14.27 -22.95
CA THR A 70 27.35 -12.90 -22.70
C THR A 70 27.16 -12.05 -23.95
N ILE A 71 27.00 -10.74 -23.77
CA ILE A 71 27.05 -9.76 -24.86
C ILE A 71 28.27 -8.88 -24.62
N SER A 72 29.20 -8.89 -25.58
CA SER A 72 30.41 -8.06 -25.53
C SER A 72 30.23 -6.87 -26.46
N ILE A 73 30.51 -5.66 -25.97
CA ILE A 73 30.41 -4.43 -26.75
C ILE A 73 31.79 -3.79 -26.80
N SER A 74 32.35 -3.69 -28.00
CA SER A 74 33.72 -3.19 -28.22
C SER A 74 33.70 -1.88 -28.99
N GLY A 75 34.40 -0.86 -28.48
CA GLY A 75 34.59 0.41 -29.17
C GLY A 75 33.33 1.26 -29.36
N ALA A 76 32.30 1.09 -28.52
CA ALA A 76 31.10 1.93 -28.54
C ALA A 76 31.33 3.25 -27.80
N ASP A 77 30.69 4.32 -28.28
CA ASP A 77 30.72 5.65 -27.65
C ASP A 77 29.67 5.75 -26.52
N ALA A 78 28.54 5.05 -26.69
CA ALA A 78 27.46 4.95 -25.71
C ALA A 78 26.73 3.61 -25.84
N VAL A 79 26.18 3.12 -24.72
CA VAL A 79 25.35 1.92 -24.66
C VAL A 79 24.10 2.20 -23.84
N ASP A 80 22.95 2.07 -24.49
CA ASP A 80 21.64 2.15 -23.85
C ASP A 80 21.14 0.73 -23.54
N VAL A 81 20.76 0.50 -22.28
CA VAL A 81 20.15 -0.76 -21.83
C VAL A 81 18.69 -0.48 -21.47
N LEU A 82 17.79 -1.04 -22.27
CA LEU A 82 16.35 -0.97 -22.09
C LEU A 82 15.87 -2.37 -21.70
N PHE A 83 15.00 -2.47 -20.69
CA PHE A 83 14.46 -3.75 -20.26
C PHE A 83 12.99 -3.63 -19.91
N ASP A 84 12.26 -4.74 -20.08
CA ASP A 84 10.86 -4.86 -19.71
C ASP A 84 10.57 -6.28 -19.19
N ALA A 85 9.62 -6.37 -18.26
CA ALA A 85 9.22 -7.61 -17.60
C ALA A 85 7.69 -7.63 -17.46
N GLU A 86 7.07 -8.64 -18.06
CA GLU A 86 5.61 -8.78 -18.09
C GLU A 86 5.22 -10.19 -17.65
N THR A 87 4.08 -10.30 -16.96
CA THR A 87 3.48 -11.59 -16.59
C THR A 87 2.12 -11.73 -17.23
N SER A 88 1.58 -12.94 -17.36
CA SER A 88 0.24 -13.16 -17.89
C SER A 88 -0.88 -12.66 -16.95
N TYR A 89 -0.58 -12.09 -15.79
CA TYR A 89 -1.59 -11.65 -14.83
C TYR A 89 -2.59 -10.64 -15.41
N ARG A 90 -2.10 -9.72 -16.26
CA ARG A 90 -2.91 -8.64 -16.86
C ARG A 90 -3.38 -8.90 -18.29
N TYR A 91 -3.00 -10.04 -18.85
CA TYR A 91 -3.22 -10.35 -20.26
C TYR A 91 -4.02 -11.64 -20.40
N SER A 92 -4.81 -11.72 -21.47
CA SER A 92 -5.63 -12.91 -21.77
C SER A 92 -4.83 -14.18 -22.01
N SER A 93 -3.53 -14.06 -22.30
CA SER A 93 -2.62 -15.19 -22.51
C SER A 93 -1.16 -14.76 -22.36
N ALA A 94 -0.26 -15.74 -22.20
CA ALA A 94 1.18 -15.50 -22.25
C ALA A 94 1.64 -14.89 -23.60
N ALA A 95 0.99 -15.27 -24.71
CA ALA A 95 1.29 -14.70 -26.02
C ALA A 95 0.94 -13.19 -26.10
N ALA A 96 -0.18 -12.78 -25.50
CA ALA A 96 -0.56 -11.38 -25.42
C ALA A 96 0.43 -10.58 -24.54
N ALA A 97 0.89 -11.14 -23.42
CA ALA A 97 1.92 -10.52 -22.58
C ALA A 97 3.24 -10.31 -23.34
N GLN A 98 3.68 -11.34 -24.10
CA GLN A 98 4.89 -11.26 -24.92
C GLN A 98 4.77 -10.24 -26.07
N ALA A 99 3.60 -10.15 -26.70
CA ALA A 99 3.35 -9.15 -27.74
C ALA A 99 3.42 -7.72 -27.19
N GLU A 100 2.88 -7.47 -26.00
CA GLU A 100 2.92 -6.16 -25.36
C GLU A 100 4.35 -5.79 -24.91
N LEU A 101 5.07 -6.72 -24.29
CA LEU A 101 6.48 -6.55 -23.94
C LEU A 101 7.31 -6.16 -25.17
N LYS A 102 7.12 -6.86 -26.29
CA LYS A 102 7.83 -6.57 -27.54
C LYS A 102 7.48 -5.17 -28.05
N ARG A 103 6.19 -4.82 -28.04
CA ARG A 103 5.70 -3.52 -28.49
C ARG A 103 6.31 -2.37 -27.67
N LYS A 104 6.33 -2.48 -26.33
CA LYS A 104 6.90 -1.46 -25.44
C LYS A 104 8.39 -1.26 -25.68
N LEU A 105 9.16 -2.34 -25.77
CA LEU A 105 10.59 -2.28 -26.05
C LEU A 105 10.90 -1.73 -27.44
N ASP A 106 10.15 -2.13 -28.47
CA ASP A 106 10.34 -1.61 -29.83
C ASP A 106 10.08 -0.10 -29.89
N LEU A 107 9.04 0.39 -29.19
CA LEU A 107 8.76 1.83 -29.07
C LEU A 107 9.85 2.58 -28.30
N ALA A 108 10.36 2.00 -27.21
CA ALA A 108 11.43 2.61 -26.41
C ALA A 108 12.74 2.72 -27.21
N VAL A 109 13.10 1.67 -27.97
CA VAL A 109 14.25 1.68 -28.88
C VAL A 109 14.06 2.73 -29.97
N ALA A 110 12.88 2.78 -30.60
CA ALA A 110 12.60 3.74 -31.67
C ALA A 110 12.63 5.20 -31.19
N ALA A 111 12.20 5.46 -29.94
CA ALA A 111 12.25 6.79 -29.33
C ALA A 111 13.68 7.21 -28.93
N GLY A 112 14.51 6.25 -28.53
CA GLY A 112 15.87 6.48 -28.03
C GLY A 112 15.91 6.95 -26.58
N TYR A 113 17.04 6.70 -25.90
CA TYR A 113 17.20 6.95 -24.45
C TYR A 113 16.88 8.39 -24.04
N SER A 114 17.35 9.39 -24.79
CA SER A 114 17.12 10.79 -24.44
C SER A 114 15.64 11.17 -24.40
N ALA A 115 14.83 10.65 -25.32
CA ALA A 115 13.40 10.89 -25.35
C ALA A 115 12.69 10.16 -24.19
N VAL A 116 13.02 8.88 -23.97
CA VAL A 116 12.48 8.07 -22.86
C VAL A 116 12.79 8.71 -21.50
N ARG A 117 14.05 9.14 -21.29
CA ARG A 117 14.49 9.84 -20.07
C ARG A 117 13.74 11.14 -19.86
N SER A 118 13.61 11.97 -20.89
CA SER A 118 12.88 13.24 -20.80
C SER A 118 11.41 13.03 -20.45
N ALA A 119 10.75 12.03 -21.06
CA ALA A 119 9.37 11.67 -20.75
C ALA A 119 9.21 11.16 -19.31
N ALA A 120 10.12 10.28 -18.85
CA ALA A 120 10.10 9.76 -17.48
C ALA A 120 10.30 10.88 -16.43
N ILE A 121 11.21 11.82 -16.69
CA ILE A 121 11.41 12.98 -15.82
C ILE A 121 10.15 13.86 -15.80
N ALA A 122 9.55 14.13 -16.95
CA ALA A 122 8.34 14.95 -17.05
C ALA A 122 7.16 14.31 -16.29
N ASP A 123 6.93 13.01 -16.44
CA ASP A 123 5.92 12.25 -15.70
C ASP A 123 6.14 12.34 -14.19
N PHE A 124 7.33 11.96 -13.74
CA PHE A 124 7.62 11.86 -12.31
C PHE A 124 7.67 13.24 -11.63
N SER A 125 8.27 14.23 -12.28
CA SER A 125 8.28 15.61 -11.77
C SER A 125 6.89 16.25 -11.76
N GLY A 126 6.00 15.88 -12.70
CA GLY A 126 4.60 16.29 -12.69
C GLY A 126 3.80 15.79 -11.48
N LEU A 127 4.22 14.68 -10.86
CA LEU A 127 3.69 14.20 -9.58
C LEU A 127 4.39 14.87 -8.39
N MET A 128 5.71 14.81 -8.36
CA MET A 128 6.48 15.24 -7.19
C MET A 128 6.44 16.76 -6.99
N GLY A 129 6.39 17.54 -8.08
CA GLY A 129 6.34 19.00 -8.05
C GLY A 129 5.03 19.60 -7.54
N ARG A 130 3.99 18.80 -7.24
CA ARG A 130 2.69 19.28 -6.75
C ARG A 130 2.69 19.73 -5.29
N VAL A 131 3.70 19.31 -4.51
CA VAL A 131 3.83 19.66 -3.09
C VAL A 131 5.27 20.03 -2.80
N GLU A 132 5.44 21.16 -2.12
CA GLU A 132 6.70 21.65 -1.60
C GLU A 132 6.58 21.78 -0.08
N LEU A 133 7.60 21.33 0.65
CA LEU A 133 7.69 21.43 2.09
C LEU A 133 9.06 21.98 2.48
N ASP A 134 9.09 23.19 3.01
CA ASP A 134 10.31 23.81 3.56
C ASP A 134 10.18 23.95 5.08
N LEU A 135 11.03 23.23 5.81
CA LEU A 135 11.13 23.28 7.27
C LEU A 135 12.36 24.06 7.75
N GLY A 136 13.07 24.73 6.84
CA GLY A 136 14.29 25.49 7.09
C GLY A 136 15.56 24.75 6.66
N SER A 137 16.70 25.43 6.88
CA SER A 137 18.02 24.97 6.44
C SER A 137 18.71 24.10 7.48
N SER A 138 19.33 23.01 7.03
CA SER A 138 20.22 22.17 7.85
C SER A 138 21.68 22.63 7.82
N GLY A 139 22.00 23.76 7.15
CA GLY A 139 23.36 24.29 7.06
C GLY A 139 24.39 23.26 6.56
N SER A 140 25.45 23.03 7.33
CA SER A 140 26.49 22.03 7.01
C SER A 140 26.03 20.59 7.25
N ALA A 141 25.05 20.34 8.13
CA ALA A 141 24.53 19.01 8.41
C ALA A 141 23.83 18.41 7.17
N GLY A 142 23.10 19.25 6.42
CA GLY A 142 22.42 18.83 5.18
C GLY A 142 23.35 18.35 4.06
N LYS A 143 24.66 18.65 4.15
CA LYS A 143 25.68 18.24 3.16
C LYS A 143 26.34 16.91 3.49
N GLN A 144 26.06 16.33 4.65
CA GLN A 144 26.65 15.05 5.07
C GLN A 144 25.95 13.87 4.38
N PRO A 145 26.64 12.71 4.22
CA PRO A 145 26.00 11.48 3.75
C PRO A 145 24.82 11.07 4.64
N ILE A 146 23.79 10.44 4.04
CA ILE A 146 22.57 10.02 4.74
C ILE A 146 22.84 9.19 6.02
N PRO A 147 23.77 8.20 6.04
CA PRO A 147 24.06 7.46 7.27
C PRO A 147 24.53 8.34 8.43
N THR A 148 25.36 9.35 8.14
CA THR A 148 25.83 10.32 9.14
C THR A 148 24.69 11.21 9.61
N ARG A 149 23.85 11.71 8.69
CA ARG A 149 22.68 12.52 9.03
C ARG A 149 21.72 11.79 9.97
N LEU A 150 21.41 10.52 9.69
CA LEU A 150 20.57 9.68 10.55
C LEU A 150 21.18 9.44 11.94
N SER A 151 22.50 9.20 12.01
CA SER A 151 23.21 9.03 13.29
C SER A 151 23.15 10.31 14.15
N ASN A 152 23.33 11.47 13.52
CA ASN A 152 23.27 12.77 14.19
C ASN A 152 21.84 13.13 14.62
N PHE A 153 20.84 12.87 13.76
CA PHE A 153 19.43 13.15 14.03
C PHE A 153 18.94 12.44 15.29
N LYS A 154 19.39 11.21 15.56
CA LYS A 154 19.08 10.48 16.81
C LYS A 154 19.51 11.24 18.07
N LYS A 155 20.59 12.02 18.00
CA LYS A 155 21.13 12.78 19.13
C LYS A 155 20.58 14.20 19.19
N SER A 156 20.21 14.78 18.06
CA SER A 156 19.73 16.15 17.93
C SER A 156 18.80 16.27 16.71
N PRO A 157 17.50 15.95 16.84
CA PRO A 157 16.57 15.93 15.71
C PRO A 157 16.35 17.32 15.11
N ASP A 158 16.39 18.36 15.93
CA ASP A 158 16.14 19.74 15.50
C ASP A 158 17.31 20.33 14.69
N SER A 159 18.45 19.63 14.62
CA SER A 159 19.64 20.08 13.90
C SER A 159 19.59 19.84 12.38
N ASP A 160 18.62 19.05 11.89
CA ASP A 160 18.55 18.68 10.48
C ASP A 160 17.10 18.68 9.93
N PRO A 161 16.44 19.85 9.85
CA PRO A 161 15.06 19.96 9.32
C PRO A 161 14.92 19.45 7.88
N GLN A 162 15.96 19.61 7.04
CA GLN A 162 15.93 19.09 5.66
C GLN A 162 15.93 17.55 5.61
N LEU A 163 16.33 16.83 6.66
CA LEU A 163 16.18 15.37 6.71
C LEU A 163 14.71 14.98 6.88
N MET A 164 13.94 15.77 7.63
CA MET A 164 12.49 15.58 7.75
C MET A 164 11.79 15.88 6.42
N THR A 165 12.16 16.98 5.74
CA THR A 165 11.69 17.25 4.38
C THR A 165 12.05 16.12 3.40
N LEU A 166 13.26 15.56 3.49
CA LEU A 166 13.68 14.42 2.67
C LEU A 166 12.81 13.19 2.96
N MET A 167 12.56 12.85 4.22
CA MET A 167 11.72 11.70 4.60
C MET A 167 10.27 11.87 4.12
N PHE A 168 9.71 13.08 4.23
CA PHE A 168 8.38 13.40 3.69
C PHE A 168 8.31 13.16 2.18
N ASN A 169 9.28 13.71 1.42
CA ASN A 169 9.32 13.52 -0.02
C ASN A 169 9.67 12.08 -0.42
N TYR A 170 10.42 11.35 0.40
CA TYR A 170 10.73 9.95 0.16
C TYR A 170 9.46 9.09 0.25
N GLY A 171 8.56 9.34 1.20
CA GLY A 171 7.25 8.67 1.25
C GLY A 171 6.42 8.89 -0.02
N ARG A 172 6.35 10.14 -0.50
CA ARG A 172 5.69 10.48 -1.78
C ARG A 172 6.35 9.78 -2.98
N HIS A 173 7.68 9.80 -3.02
CA HIS A 173 8.47 9.14 -4.05
C HIS A 173 8.20 7.63 -4.07
N LEU A 174 8.23 6.96 -2.92
CA LEU A 174 8.00 5.52 -2.82
C LEU A 174 6.59 5.15 -3.29
N LEU A 175 5.56 5.91 -2.89
CA LEU A 175 4.19 5.66 -3.32
C LEU A 175 4.04 5.84 -4.85
N ALA A 176 4.53 6.94 -5.40
CA ALA A 176 4.49 7.19 -6.84
C ALA A 176 5.32 6.17 -7.66
N SER A 177 6.36 5.58 -7.06
CA SER A 177 7.19 4.55 -7.71
C SER A 177 6.62 3.14 -7.59
N SER A 178 5.68 2.89 -6.67
CA SER A 178 5.16 1.54 -6.39
C SER A 178 3.66 1.36 -6.67
N SER A 179 2.92 2.46 -6.87
CA SER A 179 1.47 2.43 -7.10
C SER A 179 1.07 3.43 -8.19
N ARG A 180 0.90 2.95 -9.42
CA ARG A 180 0.52 3.77 -10.58
C ARG A 180 -0.61 3.12 -11.35
N ASP A 181 -1.46 3.96 -11.94
CA ASP A 181 -2.39 3.51 -12.96
C ASP A 181 -1.59 3.00 -14.16
N THR A 182 -1.59 1.69 -14.31
CA THR A 182 -0.82 0.94 -15.30
C THR A 182 -1.75 0.19 -16.25
N GLY A 183 -3.02 0.63 -16.34
CA GLY A 183 -4.04 0.08 -17.22
C GLY A 183 -5.19 -0.60 -16.45
N PRO A 184 -5.81 -1.64 -17.05
CA PRO A 184 -7.11 -2.13 -16.59
C PRO A 184 -7.08 -2.75 -15.20
N LEU A 185 -5.98 -3.41 -14.82
CA LEU A 185 -5.82 -4.04 -13.52
C LEU A 185 -4.45 -3.72 -12.94
N SER A 186 -4.39 -2.62 -12.18
CA SER A 186 -3.19 -2.14 -11.49
C SER A 186 -2.99 -2.83 -10.14
N LEU A 187 -1.74 -2.85 -9.66
CA LEU A 187 -1.40 -3.48 -8.38
C LEU A 187 -0.98 -2.43 -7.35
N PRO A 188 -1.52 -2.50 -6.12
CA PRO A 188 -1.12 -1.58 -5.08
C PRO A 188 0.24 -1.93 -4.51
N ALA A 189 0.84 -0.95 -3.82
CA ALA A 189 2.05 -1.12 -3.02
C ALA A 189 1.79 -2.15 -1.92
N ASN A 190 2.54 -3.26 -1.95
CA ASN A 190 2.46 -4.29 -0.92
C ASN A 190 3.29 -3.91 0.32
N LEU A 191 3.52 -4.84 1.26
CA LEU A 191 4.34 -4.59 2.46
C LEU A 191 5.76 -4.04 2.17
N GLN A 192 6.29 -4.26 0.98
CA GLN A 192 7.61 -3.77 0.53
C GLN A 192 7.49 -2.86 -0.72
N GLY A 193 6.30 -2.30 -0.99
CA GLY A 193 6.01 -1.56 -2.22
C GLY A 193 6.02 -2.49 -3.44
N ILE A 194 7.18 -2.52 -4.12
CA ILE A 194 7.49 -3.45 -5.21
C ILE A 194 8.92 -4.03 -5.11
N TRP A 195 9.65 -3.74 -4.02
CA TRP A 195 11.08 -4.03 -3.89
C TRP A 195 11.30 -5.22 -2.97
N ASN A 196 11.46 -6.40 -3.57
CA ASN A 196 11.74 -7.64 -2.86
C ASN A 196 12.80 -8.45 -3.61
N GLN A 197 13.77 -9.00 -2.88
CA GLN A 197 14.80 -9.89 -3.42
C GLN A 197 14.62 -11.35 -2.98
N ASP A 198 13.72 -11.62 -2.02
CA ASP A 198 13.58 -12.92 -1.38
C ASP A 198 12.46 -13.73 -2.06
N TYR A 199 12.67 -15.04 -2.25
CA TYR A 199 11.60 -15.93 -2.73
C TYR A 199 10.49 -16.14 -1.69
N ASN A 200 10.83 -16.08 -0.40
CA ASN A 200 9.90 -16.21 0.71
C ASN A 200 10.06 -15.01 1.66
N PRO A 201 9.58 -13.82 1.26
CA PRO A 201 9.74 -12.61 2.05
C PRO A 201 8.93 -12.66 3.35
N ALA A 202 9.32 -11.83 4.32
CA ALA A 202 8.58 -11.68 5.58
C ALA A 202 7.10 -11.36 5.32
N TRP A 203 6.20 -12.10 5.97
CA TRP A 203 4.75 -12.04 5.75
C TRP A 203 4.34 -12.12 4.26
N GLN A 204 5.13 -12.86 3.47
CA GLN A 204 4.94 -13.10 2.04
C GLN A 204 4.87 -11.83 1.18
N SER A 205 5.31 -10.68 1.72
CA SER A 205 5.16 -9.37 1.07
C SER A 205 3.73 -9.14 0.53
N LYS A 206 2.73 -9.66 1.24
CA LYS A 206 1.32 -9.65 0.86
C LYS A 206 0.69 -8.28 1.12
N TYR A 207 -0.64 -8.23 1.03
CA TYR A 207 -1.44 -7.11 1.48
C TYR A 207 -2.03 -7.43 2.85
N THR A 208 -1.40 -6.93 3.91
CA THR A 208 -1.98 -6.96 5.25
C THR A 208 -2.91 -5.75 5.40
N ILE A 209 -4.19 -6.01 5.60
CA ILE A 209 -5.31 -5.06 5.51
C ILE A 209 -6.01 -4.88 6.86
N ASN A 210 -5.22 -4.97 7.94
CA ASN A 210 -5.61 -4.61 9.30
C ASN A 210 -4.79 -3.41 9.83
N ILE A 211 -4.07 -2.71 8.94
CA ILE A 211 -3.36 -1.42 9.13
C ILE A 211 -2.40 -1.13 7.96
N ASN A 212 -1.71 -2.14 7.42
CA ASN A 212 -0.50 -1.90 6.62
C ASN A 212 -0.80 -1.37 5.21
N LEU A 213 -1.72 -2.01 4.48
CA LEU A 213 -2.11 -1.52 3.15
C LEU A 213 -2.75 -0.14 3.28
N GLU A 214 -3.64 0.05 4.25
CA GLU A 214 -4.30 1.32 4.49
C GLU A 214 -3.27 2.42 4.78
N MET A 215 -2.26 2.12 5.61
CA MET A 215 -1.16 3.03 5.93
C MET A 215 -0.30 3.41 4.72
N ASN A 216 -0.05 2.48 3.79
CA ASN A 216 0.67 2.78 2.54
C ASN A 216 -0.02 3.92 1.77
N TYR A 217 -1.33 4.07 1.94
CA TYR A 217 -2.18 4.95 1.16
C TYR A 217 -2.73 6.17 1.91
N TRP A 218 -2.49 6.28 3.21
CA TRP A 218 -2.74 7.52 3.97
C TRP A 218 -2.15 8.78 3.32
N PRO A 219 -0.91 8.79 2.79
CA PRO A 219 -0.37 10.00 2.17
C PRO A 219 -0.97 10.31 0.79
N ALA A 220 -1.61 9.35 0.10
CA ALA A 220 -1.97 9.50 -1.31
C ALA A 220 -2.82 10.76 -1.57
N LEU A 221 -3.86 10.97 -0.77
CA LEU A 221 -4.79 12.09 -0.96
C LEU A 221 -4.21 13.40 -0.41
N VAL A 222 -3.78 13.39 0.85
CA VAL A 222 -3.29 14.59 1.55
C VAL A 222 -1.97 15.13 0.99
N THR A 223 -1.20 14.32 0.25
CA THR A 223 0.05 14.75 -0.42
C THR A 223 -0.07 14.88 -1.95
N ASN A 224 -1.31 14.97 -2.45
CA ASN A 224 -1.64 15.28 -3.84
C ASN A 224 -1.15 14.24 -4.87
N LEU A 225 -1.40 12.97 -4.57
CA LEU A 225 -1.09 11.78 -5.38
C LEU A 225 -2.33 10.87 -5.52
N ALA A 226 -3.52 11.45 -5.66
CA ALA A 226 -4.78 10.71 -5.65
C ALA A 226 -4.84 9.60 -6.72
N GLU A 227 -4.19 9.77 -7.88
CA GLU A 227 -4.13 8.75 -8.93
C GLU A 227 -3.43 7.45 -8.48
N THR A 228 -2.62 7.51 -7.42
CA THR A 228 -1.94 6.33 -6.87
C THR A 228 -2.89 5.42 -6.09
N HIS A 229 -4.13 5.83 -5.77
CA HIS A 229 -5.14 5.01 -5.08
C HIS A 229 -5.82 3.98 -5.98
N LYS A 230 -5.94 4.24 -7.29
CA LYS A 230 -6.65 3.35 -8.23
C LYS A 230 -6.29 1.86 -8.05
N PRO A 231 -5.01 1.48 -7.88
CA PRO A 231 -4.64 0.07 -7.74
C PRO A 231 -5.24 -0.63 -6.50
N VAL A 232 -5.57 0.10 -5.42
CA VAL A 232 -6.30 -0.48 -4.27
C VAL A 232 -7.71 -0.88 -4.68
N PHE A 233 -8.41 -0.05 -5.45
CA PHE A 233 -9.77 -0.34 -5.92
C PHE A 233 -9.79 -1.49 -6.93
N ASP A 234 -8.75 -1.60 -7.77
CA ASP A 234 -8.54 -2.75 -8.65
C ASP A 234 -8.37 -4.05 -7.84
N LEU A 235 -7.56 -4.02 -6.77
CA LEU A 235 -7.39 -5.16 -5.86
C LEU A 235 -8.71 -5.55 -5.18
N ILE A 236 -9.48 -4.59 -4.67
CA ILE A 236 -10.80 -4.85 -4.06
C ILE A 236 -11.72 -5.49 -5.09
N SER A 237 -11.72 -5.01 -6.34
CA SER A 237 -12.55 -5.57 -7.42
C SER A 237 -12.21 -7.05 -7.72
N VAL A 238 -10.92 -7.42 -7.66
CA VAL A 238 -10.48 -8.82 -7.77
C VAL A 238 -10.92 -9.66 -6.56
N ALA A 239 -10.96 -9.04 -5.38
CA ALA A 239 -11.27 -9.69 -4.13
C ALA A 239 -12.78 -9.91 -3.91
N ILE A 240 -13.66 -9.03 -4.41
CA ILE A 240 -15.13 -9.12 -4.25
C ILE A 240 -15.69 -10.52 -4.53
N PRO A 241 -15.49 -11.15 -5.71
CA PRO A 241 -16.08 -12.46 -5.99
C PRO A 241 -15.57 -13.57 -5.05
N ARG A 242 -14.33 -13.46 -4.57
CA ARG A 242 -13.75 -14.41 -3.61
C ARG A 242 -14.29 -14.17 -2.20
N GLY A 243 -14.41 -12.92 -1.79
CA GLY A 243 -15.06 -12.54 -0.54
C GLY A 243 -16.53 -12.92 -0.49
N GLN A 244 -17.25 -12.87 -1.62
CA GLN A 244 -18.62 -13.37 -1.73
C GLN A 244 -18.67 -14.90 -1.54
N ALA A 245 -17.74 -15.64 -2.14
CA ALA A 245 -17.64 -17.08 -1.95
C ALA A 245 -17.34 -17.45 -0.48
N VAL A 246 -16.45 -16.72 0.19
CA VAL A 246 -16.18 -16.88 1.63
C VAL A 246 -17.40 -16.50 2.47
N ALA A 247 -18.10 -15.41 2.16
CA ALA A 247 -19.33 -15.01 2.84
C ALA A 247 -20.38 -16.13 2.83
N ILE A 248 -20.59 -16.77 1.68
CA ILE A 248 -21.53 -17.89 1.54
C ILE A 248 -21.04 -19.12 2.30
N THR A 249 -19.80 -19.56 2.05
CA THR A 249 -19.31 -20.87 2.50
C THR A 249 -18.95 -20.91 3.97
N MET A 250 -18.41 -19.81 4.52
CA MET A 250 -17.95 -19.73 5.90
C MET A 250 -19.00 -19.15 6.84
N TYR A 251 -19.79 -18.17 6.37
CA TYR A 251 -20.74 -17.43 7.21
C TYR A 251 -22.21 -17.69 6.90
N GLY A 252 -22.53 -18.41 5.80
CA GLY A 252 -23.91 -18.61 5.36
C GLY A 252 -24.59 -17.33 4.86
N CYS A 253 -23.81 -16.29 4.53
CA CYS A 253 -24.31 -15.02 4.04
C CYS A 253 -24.44 -15.05 2.53
N ASN A 254 -25.68 -15.01 2.03
CA ASN A 254 -25.98 -15.13 0.60
C ASN A 254 -25.76 -13.83 -0.21
N GLN A 255 -25.37 -12.74 0.45
CA GLN A 255 -25.10 -11.43 -0.16
C GLN A 255 -23.92 -10.77 0.52
N GLY A 256 -23.27 -9.87 -0.22
CA GLY A 256 -22.11 -9.12 0.25
C GLY A 256 -20.81 -9.93 0.22
N PHE A 257 -19.71 -9.26 0.55
CA PHE A 257 -18.38 -9.86 0.57
C PHE A 257 -17.65 -9.52 1.87
N VAL A 258 -16.72 -10.39 2.25
CA VAL A 258 -15.88 -10.23 3.43
C VAL A 258 -14.41 -10.33 3.04
N LEU A 259 -13.57 -9.57 3.73
CA LEU A 259 -12.12 -9.75 3.76
C LEU A 259 -11.64 -9.80 5.20
N HIS A 260 -10.67 -10.66 5.46
CA HIS A 260 -10.04 -10.81 6.77
C HIS A 260 -8.84 -9.86 6.92
N HIS A 261 -7.82 -10.20 7.71
CA HIS A 261 -6.66 -9.32 7.95
C HIS A 261 -5.62 -9.33 6.83
N ASN A 262 -5.64 -10.30 5.92
CA ASN A 262 -4.70 -10.41 4.80
C ASN A 262 -5.43 -10.71 3.49
N THR A 263 -4.86 -10.23 2.39
CA THR A 263 -5.16 -10.65 1.02
C THR A 263 -3.87 -10.70 0.19
N ASP A 264 -3.96 -11.08 -1.08
CA ASP A 264 -2.81 -11.24 -1.97
C ASP A 264 -3.12 -10.84 -3.41
N LEU A 265 -2.18 -11.13 -4.33
CA LEU A 265 -2.32 -10.84 -5.77
C LEU A 265 -3.64 -11.38 -6.36
N TRP A 266 -4.15 -12.46 -5.80
CA TRP A 266 -5.35 -13.14 -6.28
C TRP A 266 -6.60 -12.67 -5.57
N GLY A 267 -6.51 -11.77 -4.58
CA GLY A 267 -7.66 -11.33 -3.81
C GLY A 267 -8.19 -12.42 -2.86
N ASP A 268 -7.29 -13.24 -2.27
CA ASP A 268 -7.68 -14.20 -1.23
C ASP A 268 -8.44 -13.49 -0.10
N ALA A 269 -9.55 -14.08 0.32
CA ALA A 269 -10.48 -13.53 1.28
C ALA A 269 -10.64 -14.41 2.52
N ALA A 270 -10.02 -15.60 2.55
CA ALA A 270 -10.10 -16.51 3.67
C ALA A 270 -9.29 -15.97 4.87
N PRO A 271 -9.65 -16.36 6.11
CA PRO A 271 -8.78 -16.10 7.26
C PRO A 271 -7.48 -16.90 7.11
N VAL A 272 -6.36 -16.28 7.45
CA VAL A 272 -5.02 -16.91 7.36
C VAL A 272 -4.32 -16.92 8.71
N ASP A 273 -3.19 -17.62 8.77
CA ASP A 273 -2.38 -17.83 9.97
C ASP A 273 -3.11 -18.57 11.10
N LYS A 274 -2.40 -18.92 12.18
CA LYS A 274 -2.95 -19.70 13.29
C LYS A 274 -2.76 -19.01 14.65
N GLY A 275 -3.74 -18.20 15.07
CA GLY A 275 -3.78 -17.63 16.41
C GLY A 275 -5.04 -16.82 16.69
N THR A 276 -5.51 -16.90 17.93
CA THR A 276 -6.72 -16.17 18.38
C THR A 276 -6.60 -14.64 18.28
N PRO A 277 -5.41 -13.99 18.37
CA PRO A 277 -5.31 -12.54 18.22
C PRO A 277 -5.24 -12.01 16.79
N TYR A 278 -5.27 -12.85 15.75
CA TYR A 278 -5.14 -12.35 14.36
C TYR A 278 -5.93 -13.11 13.29
N THR A 279 -6.19 -14.41 13.45
CA THR A 279 -6.76 -15.23 12.37
C THR A 279 -8.18 -14.79 11.94
N ILE A 280 -9.10 -14.56 12.88
CA ILE A 280 -10.51 -14.27 12.57
C ILE A 280 -10.80 -12.79 12.83
N TRP A 281 -10.46 -11.95 11.85
CA TRP A 281 -10.80 -10.52 11.87
C TRP A 281 -11.53 -10.11 10.58
N PRO A 282 -12.87 -10.27 10.50
CA PRO A 282 -13.65 -10.08 9.28
C PRO A 282 -14.02 -8.60 9.04
N MET A 283 -13.03 -7.71 9.12
CA MET A 283 -13.23 -6.25 9.04
C MET A 283 -12.36 -5.55 7.98
N GLY A 284 -11.52 -6.28 7.25
CA GLY A 284 -10.67 -5.69 6.21
C GLY A 284 -11.50 -4.98 5.12
N ALA A 285 -12.62 -5.57 4.71
CA ALA A 285 -13.52 -4.96 3.73
C ALA A 285 -14.19 -3.68 4.25
N ALA A 286 -14.48 -3.59 5.56
CA ALA A 286 -15.01 -2.38 6.18
C ALA A 286 -13.99 -1.23 6.12
N TRP A 287 -12.73 -1.49 6.49
CA TRP A 287 -11.69 -0.47 6.45
C TRP A 287 -11.40 -0.02 5.02
N LEU A 288 -11.15 -0.95 4.08
CA LEU A 288 -10.88 -0.60 2.69
C LEU A 288 -12.04 0.18 2.02
N SER A 289 -13.29 -0.06 2.43
CA SER A 289 -14.44 0.73 1.96
C SER A 289 -14.42 2.18 2.48
N ALA A 290 -13.83 2.42 3.65
CA ALA A 290 -13.61 3.77 4.16
C ALA A 290 -12.58 4.53 3.32
N ASP A 291 -11.49 3.88 2.91
CA ASP A 291 -10.48 4.47 2.03
C ASP A 291 -11.06 4.86 0.66
N ALA A 292 -11.95 4.03 0.09
CA ALA A 292 -12.69 4.38 -1.13
C ALA A 292 -13.55 5.63 -0.94
N MET A 293 -14.19 5.81 0.22
CA MET A 293 -14.96 7.03 0.49
C MET A 293 -14.09 8.26 0.73
N GLU A 294 -12.92 8.12 1.35
CA GLU A 294 -11.98 9.23 1.44
C GLU A 294 -11.55 9.70 0.04
N HIS A 295 -11.31 8.79 -0.90
CA HIS A 295 -11.01 9.16 -2.28
C HIS A 295 -12.14 9.98 -2.92
N TYR A 296 -13.40 9.59 -2.70
CA TYR A 296 -14.54 10.41 -3.12
C TYR A 296 -14.54 11.78 -2.43
N ARG A 297 -14.36 11.83 -1.10
CA ARG A 297 -14.38 13.10 -0.34
C ARG A 297 -13.29 14.07 -0.79
N PHE A 298 -12.11 13.60 -1.17
CA PHE A 298 -11.03 14.44 -1.71
C PHE A 298 -11.27 14.86 -3.16
N SER A 299 -11.79 13.97 -4.01
CA SER A 299 -11.98 14.24 -5.44
C SER A 299 -13.31 14.92 -5.79
N GLN A 300 -14.31 14.78 -4.92
CA GLN A 300 -15.72 15.11 -5.16
C GLN A 300 -16.30 14.48 -6.44
N ASN A 301 -15.67 13.41 -6.94
CA ASN A 301 -16.04 12.78 -8.21
C ASN A 301 -17.24 11.84 -8.02
N LYS A 302 -18.44 12.30 -8.38
CA LYS A 302 -19.68 11.49 -8.30
C LYS A 302 -19.68 10.28 -9.23
N THR A 303 -18.96 10.31 -10.34
CA THR A 303 -18.81 9.13 -11.22
C THR A 303 -18.02 8.04 -10.52
N PHE A 304 -16.90 8.41 -9.87
CA PHE A 304 -16.13 7.49 -9.04
C PHE A 304 -16.97 6.96 -7.88
N LEU A 305 -17.73 7.83 -7.19
CA LEU A 305 -18.63 7.41 -6.12
C LEU A 305 -19.63 6.36 -6.61
N ALA A 306 -20.29 6.59 -7.74
CA ALA A 306 -21.31 5.69 -8.27
C ALA A 306 -20.74 4.38 -8.82
N GLN A 307 -19.58 4.43 -9.50
CA GLN A 307 -19.04 3.29 -10.24
C GLN A 307 -18.03 2.44 -9.46
N VAL A 308 -17.38 3.01 -8.44
CA VAL A 308 -16.30 2.34 -7.71
C VAL A 308 -16.63 2.26 -6.22
N ALA A 309 -16.80 3.40 -5.54
CA ALA A 309 -16.97 3.38 -4.09
C ALA A 309 -18.32 2.78 -3.64
N TRP A 310 -19.41 3.08 -4.35
CA TRP A 310 -20.74 2.56 -4.02
C TRP A 310 -20.84 1.03 -4.11
N PRO A 311 -20.41 0.37 -5.19
CA PRO A 311 -20.38 -1.10 -5.23
C PRO A 311 -19.62 -1.73 -4.06
N ILE A 312 -18.46 -1.17 -3.69
CA ILE A 312 -17.66 -1.64 -2.54
C ILE A 312 -18.45 -1.49 -1.24
N LEU A 313 -18.94 -0.27 -0.95
CA LEU A 313 -19.72 0.01 0.26
C LEU A 313 -20.96 -0.86 0.38
N ARG A 314 -21.72 -1.00 -0.72
CA ARG A 314 -22.95 -1.78 -0.77
C ARG A 314 -22.66 -3.25 -0.47
N GLU A 315 -21.71 -3.86 -1.16
CA GLU A 315 -21.38 -5.28 -0.94
C GLU A 315 -20.81 -5.52 0.46
N THR A 316 -19.96 -4.61 0.98
CA THR A 316 -19.48 -4.70 2.37
C THR A 316 -20.64 -4.61 3.36
N ALA A 317 -21.56 -3.65 3.19
CA ALA A 317 -22.69 -3.47 4.09
C ALA A 317 -23.69 -4.64 4.07
N LEU A 318 -23.92 -5.25 2.90
CA LEU A 318 -24.76 -6.44 2.76
C LEU A 318 -24.21 -7.64 3.55
N PHE A 319 -22.89 -7.82 3.61
CA PHE A 319 -22.28 -8.84 4.45
C PHE A 319 -22.62 -8.61 5.93
N TYR A 320 -22.46 -7.37 6.41
CA TYR A 320 -22.77 -7.04 7.80
C TYR A 320 -24.27 -7.10 8.13
N GLN A 321 -25.18 -6.93 7.17
CA GLN A 321 -26.60 -7.21 7.43
C GLN A 321 -26.85 -8.65 7.88
N CYS A 322 -26.06 -9.59 7.36
CA CYS A 322 -26.11 -11.00 7.72
C CYS A 322 -25.26 -11.32 8.96
N TYR A 323 -24.07 -10.74 9.06
CA TYR A 323 -23.09 -11.09 10.09
C TYR A 323 -23.39 -10.48 11.47
N LEU A 324 -24.02 -9.31 11.51
CA LEU A 324 -24.32 -8.62 12.77
C LEU A 324 -25.40 -9.36 13.58
N PHE A 325 -25.21 -9.40 14.90
CA PHE A 325 -26.21 -9.89 15.84
C PHE A 325 -26.38 -8.92 17.01
N LYS A 326 -27.42 -9.12 17.83
CA LYS A 326 -27.69 -8.27 19.00
C LYS A 326 -26.98 -8.78 20.26
N TRP A 327 -26.23 -7.90 20.91
CA TRP A 327 -25.69 -8.10 22.26
C TRP A 327 -25.98 -6.87 23.12
N ASN A 328 -26.56 -7.05 24.32
CA ASN A 328 -27.02 -5.96 25.18
C ASN A 328 -27.80 -4.88 24.40
N THR A 329 -28.78 -5.30 23.61
CA THR A 329 -29.63 -4.50 22.71
C THR A 329 -28.95 -3.82 21.51
N HIS A 330 -27.62 -3.85 21.41
CA HIS A 330 -26.87 -3.22 20.32
C HIS A 330 -26.53 -4.22 19.21
N TRP A 331 -26.51 -3.76 17.96
CA TRP A 331 -25.92 -4.51 16.85
C TRP A 331 -24.40 -4.54 17.00
N THR A 332 -23.80 -5.72 16.85
CA THR A 332 -22.34 -5.90 16.95
C THR A 332 -21.85 -7.13 16.19
N THR A 333 -20.53 -7.31 16.12
CA THR A 333 -19.82 -8.39 15.43
C THR A 333 -19.31 -9.45 16.40
N GLY A 334 -19.01 -10.63 15.88
CA GLY A 334 -18.44 -11.73 16.64
C GLY A 334 -18.68 -13.09 15.98
N PRO A 335 -17.70 -14.01 15.98
CA PRO A 335 -16.36 -13.87 16.55
C PRO A 335 -15.47 -12.90 15.75
N SER A 336 -14.80 -12.00 16.44
CA SER A 336 -13.82 -11.07 15.88
C SER A 336 -12.70 -10.87 16.91
N LEU A 337 -11.84 -9.88 16.70
CA LEU A 337 -10.72 -9.55 17.57
C LEU A 337 -10.33 -8.08 17.44
N SER A 338 -9.50 -7.58 18.37
CA SER A 338 -8.79 -6.32 18.20
C SER A 338 -7.39 -6.64 17.66
N PRO A 339 -7.06 -6.33 16.40
CA PRO A 339 -5.76 -6.69 15.81
C PRO A 339 -4.60 -6.09 16.62
N GLU A 340 -3.53 -6.77 16.95
CA GLU A 340 -3.38 -8.23 17.06
C GLU A 340 -3.22 -8.59 18.55
N HIS A 341 -4.12 -8.03 19.36
CA HIS A 341 -4.00 -7.92 20.81
C HIS A 341 -4.87 -8.97 21.51
N ALA A 342 -4.33 -9.55 22.58
CA ALA A 342 -5.06 -10.42 23.48
C ALA A 342 -5.46 -9.68 24.76
N PHE A 343 -6.52 -10.15 25.41
CA PHE A 343 -6.94 -9.75 26.74
C PHE A 343 -6.83 -10.92 27.71
N ARG A 344 -6.79 -10.60 29.01
CA ARG A 344 -6.99 -11.55 30.10
C ARG A 344 -8.47 -11.78 30.30
N VAL A 345 -8.88 -13.05 30.20
CA VAL A 345 -10.28 -13.45 30.40
C VAL A 345 -10.70 -13.12 31.84
N PRO A 346 -11.83 -12.39 32.05
CA PRO A 346 -12.31 -12.02 33.38
C PRO A 346 -12.56 -13.20 34.32
N GLN A 347 -12.43 -12.96 35.63
CA GLN A 347 -12.54 -14.00 36.67
C GLN A 347 -13.92 -14.68 36.74
N ASN A 348 -14.97 -14.02 36.24
CA ASN A 348 -16.32 -14.56 36.18
C ASN A 348 -16.63 -15.36 34.90
N MET A 349 -15.63 -15.65 34.07
CA MET A 349 -15.80 -16.41 32.82
C MET A 349 -15.11 -17.78 32.87
N ARG A 350 -15.50 -18.67 31.96
CA ARG A 350 -15.13 -20.10 31.96
C ARG A 350 -13.61 -20.36 31.96
N THR A 351 -12.84 -19.53 31.27
CA THR A 351 -11.39 -19.66 31.12
C THR A 351 -10.65 -18.49 31.80
N ALA A 352 -11.14 -18.06 32.98
CA ALA A 352 -10.58 -16.98 33.77
C ALA A 352 -9.03 -16.97 33.81
N GLY A 353 -8.44 -15.80 33.56
CA GLY A 353 -6.99 -15.60 33.54
C GLY A 353 -6.29 -16.04 32.25
N ALA A 354 -6.96 -16.79 31.36
CA ALA A 354 -6.39 -17.15 30.07
C ALA A 354 -6.11 -15.92 29.19
N SER A 355 -5.19 -16.09 28.24
CA SER A 355 -4.86 -15.12 27.19
C SER A 355 -5.69 -15.43 25.96
N GLU A 356 -6.59 -14.54 25.56
CA GLU A 356 -7.44 -14.75 24.37
C GLU A 356 -7.51 -13.50 23.50
N GLY A 357 -7.58 -13.68 22.18
CA GLY A 357 -7.77 -12.57 21.23
C GLY A 357 -9.18 -12.51 20.62
N LEU A 358 -9.91 -13.63 20.63
CA LEU A 358 -11.25 -13.69 20.06
C LEU A 358 -12.30 -13.19 21.07
N ASP A 359 -13.16 -12.28 20.60
CA ASP A 359 -14.27 -11.75 21.37
C ASP A 359 -15.45 -11.39 20.44
N ILE A 360 -16.48 -10.81 21.03
CA ILE A 360 -17.54 -10.10 20.33
C ILE A 360 -17.39 -8.60 20.62
N SER A 361 -17.86 -7.74 19.71
CA SER A 361 -17.88 -6.29 19.93
C SER A 361 -16.54 -5.64 20.32
N PRO A 362 -15.39 -6.00 19.72
CA PRO A 362 -14.17 -5.22 19.94
C PRO A 362 -14.40 -3.78 19.44
N GLU A 363 -13.76 -2.81 20.09
CA GLU A 363 -14.04 -1.39 19.86
C GLU A 363 -13.76 -0.97 18.42
N MET A 364 -12.68 -1.49 17.82
CA MET A 364 -12.33 -1.22 16.41
C MET A 364 -13.46 -1.63 15.45
N ASP A 365 -14.10 -2.78 15.67
CA ASP A 365 -15.19 -3.23 14.81
C ASP A 365 -16.38 -2.26 14.89
N ASN A 366 -16.74 -1.82 16.09
CA ASN A 366 -17.85 -0.89 16.28
C ASN A 366 -17.59 0.44 15.56
N GLN A 367 -16.35 0.94 15.60
CA GLN A 367 -15.95 2.17 14.90
C GLN A 367 -15.97 2.00 13.38
N LEU A 368 -15.46 0.87 12.87
CA LEU A 368 -15.50 0.55 11.44
C LEU A 368 -16.93 0.39 10.90
N LEU A 369 -17.81 -0.27 11.65
CA LEU A 369 -19.23 -0.39 11.28
C LEU A 369 -19.93 0.96 11.28
N HIS A 370 -19.67 1.79 12.30
CA HIS A 370 -20.22 3.13 12.34
C HIS A 370 -19.78 3.94 11.11
N GLN A 371 -18.49 3.88 10.75
CA GLN A 371 -18.02 4.52 9.52
C GLN A 371 -18.68 3.96 8.27
N LEU A 372 -18.76 2.63 8.13
CA LEU A 372 -19.35 1.96 6.98
C LEU A 372 -20.80 2.41 6.75
N PHE A 373 -21.65 2.35 7.77
CA PHE A 373 -23.06 2.72 7.61
C PHE A 373 -23.24 4.24 7.47
N THR A 374 -22.36 5.05 8.06
CA THR A 374 -22.32 6.51 7.78
C THR A 374 -22.02 6.77 6.31
N ASN A 375 -21.01 6.08 5.77
CA ASN A 375 -20.61 6.18 4.37
C ASN A 375 -21.69 5.70 3.40
N VAL A 376 -22.41 4.62 3.74
CA VAL A 376 -23.57 4.15 2.98
C VAL A 376 -24.66 5.22 2.96
N ALA A 377 -25.04 5.78 4.12
CA ALA A 377 -26.06 6.81 4.20
C ALA A 377 -25.68 8.08 3.41
N GLU A 378 -24.41 8.52 3.51
CA GLU A 378 -23.86 9.65 2.76
C GLU A 378 -23.94 9.38 1.24
N THR A 379 -23.54 8.18 0.80
CA THR A 379 -23.55 7.81 -0.62
C THR A 379 -24.96 7.76 -1.19
N CYS A 380 -25.89 7.14 -0.47
CA CYS A 380 -27.29 7.06 -0.86
C CYS A 380 -27.91 8.45 -1.02
N THR A 381 -27.63 9.37 -0.10
CA THR A 381 -28.11 10.76 -0.17
C THR A 381 -27.46 11.50 -1.34
N THR A 382 -26.15 11.34 -1.52
CA THR A 382 -25.35 12.08 -2.52
C THR A 382 -25.69 11.71 -3.97
N LEU A 383 -26.00 10.43 -4.19
CA LEU A 383 -26.35 9.87 -5.49
C LEU A 383 -27.87 9.80 -5.72
N ASP A 384 -28.69 10.28 -4.77
CA ASP A 384 -30.15 10.19 -4.81
C ASP A 384 -30.66 8.76 -5.08
N LEU A 385 -30.09 7.79 -4.35
CA LEU A 385 -30.44 6.38 -4.52
C LEU A 385 -31.81 6.11 -3.90
N SER A 386 -32.74 5.61 -4.72
CA SER A 386 -34.07 5.23 -4.25
C SER A 386 -33.99 4.14 -3.17
N PRO A 387 -34.59 4.35 -1.98
CA PRO A 387 -34.60 3.36 -0.90
C PRO A 387 -35.30 2.04 -1.27
N SER A 388 -36.30 2.06 -2.16
CA SER A 388 -36.99 0.84 -2.59
C SER A 388 -36.09 -0.05 -3.46
N ALA A 389 -35.21 0.55 -4.27
CA ALA A 389 -34.20 -0.16 -5.04
C ALA A 389 -32.95 -0.49 -4.23
N ASN A 390 -32.69 0.27 -3.16
CA ASN A 390 -31.52 0.11 -2.30
C ASN A 390 -31.92 0.06 -0.82
N PRO A 391 -32.52 -1.05 -0.34
CA PRO A 391 -32.99 -1.19 1.05
C PRO A 391 -31.89 -0.98 2.10
N ILE A 392 -30.63 -1.22 1.71
CA ILE A 392 -29.47 -0.96 2.56
C ILE A 392 -29.36 0.51 2.98
N CYS A 393 -29.84 1.46 2.16
CA CYS A 393 -29.85 2.88 2.49
C CYS A 393 -30.70 3.16 3.73
N THR A 394 -31.92 2.61 3.78
CA THR A 394 -32.81 2.72 4.95
C THR A 394 -32.27 1.93 6.13
N ALA A 395 -31.76 0.72 5.91
CA ALA A 395 -31.22 -0.09 6.99
C ALA A 395 -30.02 0.59 7.69
N ALA A 396 -29.15 1.26 6.93
CA ALA A 396 -28.03 2.02 7.47
C ALA A 396 -28.49 3.10 8.46
N THR A 397 -29.49 3.92 8.10
CA THR A 397 -29.94 5.06 8.90
C THR A 397 -30.91 4.68 10.03
N GLU A 398 -31.79 3.71 9.81
CA GLU A 398 -32.87 3.37 10.76
C GLU A 398 -32.54 2.16 11.63
N THR A 399 -31.79 1.19 11.11
CA THR A 399 -31.50 -0.06 11.82
C THR A 399 -30.13 -0.06 12.47
N TYR A 400 -29.07 0.29 11.73
CA TYR A 400 -27.70 0.10 12.22
C TYR A 400 -27.18 1.31 12.98
N LEU A 401 -27.02 2.47 12.35
CA LEU A 401 -26.39 3.65 12.99
C LEU A 401 -26.94 4.00 14.38
N PRO A 402 -28.27 4.01 14.63
CA PRO A 402 -28.81 4.35 15.94
C PRO A 402 -28.61 3.26 17.01
N HIS A 403 -28.26 2.04 16.62
CA HIS A 403 -28.25 0.87 17.49
C HIS A 403 -26.90 0.13 17.51
N LEU A 404 -25.87 0.63 16.84
CA LEU A 404 -24.50 0.15 17.02
C LEU A 404 -24.01 0.50 18.43
N ARG A 405 -23.16 -0.34 19.00
CA ARG A 405 -22.57 -0.07 20.32
C ARG A 405 -21.70 1.20 20.24
N PRO A 406 -21.93 2.21 21.09
CA PRO A 406 -21.10 3.40 21.10
C PRO A 406 -19.75 3.13 21.79
N PRO A 407 -18.71 3.94 21.49
CA PRO A 407 -17.43 3.90 22.20
C PRO A 407 -17.62 4.02 23.72
N ALA A 408 -16.91 3.19 24.49
CA ALA A 408 -17.04 3.14 25.94
C ALA A 408 -15.74 3.58 26.65
N ILE A 409 -15.88 4.27 27.78
CA ILE A 409 -14.76 4.68 28.63
C ILE A 409 -14.68 3.72 29.81
N ASN A 410 -13.49 3.23 30.12
CA ASN A 410 -13.26 2.38 31.28
C ASN A 410 -13.39 3.24 32.57
N PRO A 411 -14.31 2.92 33.50
CA PRO A 411 -14.57 3.76 34.66
C PRO A 411 -13.40 3.85 35.64
N SER A 412 -12.57 2.80 35.72
CA SER A 412 -11.44 2.75 36.66
C SER A 412 -10.18 3.43 36.12
N THR A 413 -10.02 3.51 34.80
CA THR A 413 -8.80 4.02 34.17
C THR A 413 -9.00 5.28 33.34
N SER A 414 -10.25 5.69 33.08
CA SER A 414 -10.61 6.81 32.22
C SER A 414 -10.08 6.72 30.77
N ARG A 415 -9.61 5.53 30.36
CA ARG A 415 -9.15 5.23 29.01
C ARG A 415 -10.30 4.72 28.16
N LEU A 416 -10.22 4.91 26.84
CA LEU A 416 -11.11 4.24 25.91
C LEU A 416 -11.00 2.71 26.06
N GLN A 417 -12.11 1.99 26.06
CA GLN A 417 -12.11 0.52 26.15
C GLN A 417 -11.72 -0.09 24.80
N GLU A 418 -10.92 -1.16 24.83
CA GLU A 418 -10.58 -1.93 23.62
C GLU A 418 -11.56 -3.09 23.38
N TRP A 419 -12.09 -3.68 24.45
CA TRP A 419 -13.00 -4.84 24.39
C TRP A 419 -14.39 -4.49 24.94
N ARG A 420 -15.27 -5.50 25.02
CA ARG A 420 -16.67 -5.31 25.39
C ARG A 420 -16.94 -5.07 26.87
N SER A 421 -15.98 -5.39 27.74
CA SER A 421 -16.10 -5.24 29.20
C SER A 421 -14.91 -4.47 29.78
N PRO A 422 -15.12 -3.60 30.78
CA PRO A 422 -14.02 -2.96 31.52
C PRO A 422 -13.16 -3.95 32.33
N ASP A 423 -13.64 -5.17 32.56
CA ASP A 423 -12.93 -6.22 33.30
C ASP A 423 -11.92 -6.99 32.43
N GLN A 424 -11.97 -6.80 31.10
CA GLN A 424 -10.97 -7.35 30.18
C GLN A 424 -9.74 -6.44 30.21
N THR A 425 -8.60 -7.01 30.61
CA THR A 425 -7.35 -6.26 30.72
C THR A 425 -6.33 -6.71 29.70
N ASP A 426 -5.52 -5.77 29.25
CA ASP A 426 -4.45 -5.95 28.27
C ASP A 426 -3.47 -7.05 28.73
N THR A 427 -3.12 -7.96 27.81
CA THR A 427 -1.99 -8.87 28.04
C THR A 427 -0.65 -8.16 27.75
N GLU A 428 -0.69 -7.13 26.91
CA GLU A 428 0.45 -6.34 26.47
C GLU A 428 0.11 -4.82 26.54
N PRO A 429 0.31 -4.14 27.68
CA PRO A 429 -0.02 -2.72 27.81
C PRO A 429 0.68 -1.82 26.76
N GLY A 430 1.87 -2.20 26.32
CA GLY A 430 2.64 -1.55 25.25
C GLY A 430 2.40 -2.15 23.85
N HIS A 431 1.26 -2.79 23.60
CA HIS A 431 0.99 -3.44 22.32
C HIS A 431 1.13 -2.46 21.14
N ARG A 432 1.65 -2.97 20.02
CA ARG A 432 2.06 -2.19 18.83
C ARG A 432 0.88 -1.65 18.01
N HIS A 433 -0.29 -2.29 18.07
CA HIS A 433 -1.51 -1.79 17.41
C HIS A 433 -2.23 -0.75 18.26
N PHE A 434 -2.90 0.18 17.57
CA PHE A 434 -3.77 1.20 18.14
C PHE A 434 -5.22 1.03 17.65
N SER A 435 -5.63 -0.21 17.37
CA SER A 435 -6.96 -0.61 16.88
C SER A 435 -8.16 0.10 17.52
N PRO A 436 -8.28 0.23 18.86
CA PRO A 436 -9.40 0.97 19.47
C PRO A 436 -9.37 2.48 19.20
N LEU A 437 -8.27 3.02 18.67
CA LEU A 437 -8.10 4.43 18.32
C LEU A 437 -8.31 4.69 16.83
N TRP A 438 -8.78 3.72 16.05
CA TRP A 438 -9.05 3.87 14.62
C TRP A 438 -9.95 5.09 14.32
N GLY A 439 -10.97 5.31 15.14
CA GLY A 439 -11.90 6.44 15.04
C GLY A 439 -11.30 7.79 15.42
N LEU A 440 -10.08 7.83 15.95
CA LEU A 440 -9.27 9.06 16.08
C LEU A 440 -8.43 9.29 14.82
N TYR A 441 -7.82 8.22 14.29
CA TYR A 441 -7.15 8.19 13.00
C TYR A 441 -7.01 6.74 12.48
N PRO A 442 -7.31 6.44 11.20
CA PRO A 442 -7.65 7.38 10.12
C PRO A 442 -9.08 7.93 10.17
N GLY A 443 -9.99 7.30 10.94
CA GLY A 443 -11.34 7.78 11.16
C GLY A 443 -11.42 9.14 11.87
N SER A 444 -12.64 9.60 12.12
CA SER A 444 -12.90 10.89 12.78
C SER A 444 -14.02 10.83 13.84
N GLN A 445 -14.59 9.65 14.11
CA GLN A 445 -15.68 9.49 15.07
C GLN A 445 -15.33 10.00 16.47
N LEU A 446 -14.09 9.81 16.92
CA LEU A 446 -13.66 10.18 18.28
C LEU A 446 -13.32 11.67 18.41
N THR A 447 -13.06 12.39 17.31
CA THR A 447 -12.66 13.81 17.33
C THR A 447 -13.84 14.76 17.52
N THR A 448 -15.07 14.30 17.30
CA THR A 448 -16.29 15.12 17.45
C THR A 448 -16.78 15.23 18.89
N ASN A 449 -16.21 14.43 19.80
CA ASN A 449 -16.59 14.39 21.22
C ASN A 449 -15.34 14.57 22.09
N THR A 450 -15.30 15.66 22.86
CA THR A 450 -14.15 16.03 23.69
C THR A 450 -13.84 15.01 24.78
N THR A 451 -14.86 14.37 25.37
CA THR A 451 -14.70 13.33 26.39
C THR A 451 -14.08 12.06 25.79
N LEU A 452 -14.57 11.63 24.61
CA LEU A 452 -14.00 10.47 23.90
C LEU A 452 -12.57 10.77 23.40
N THR A 453 -12.33 11.98 22.88
CA THR A 453 -10.97 12.42 22.50
C THR A 453 -10.01 12.36 23.70
N ALA A 454 -10.45 12.78 24.89
CA ALA A 454 -9.63 12.72 26.09
C ALA A 454 -9.34 11.27 26.54
N ALA A 455 -10.33 10.38 26.46
CA ALA A 455 -10.16 8.96 26.77
C ALA A 455 -9.25 8.23 25.77
N ALA A 456 -9.34 8.61 24.48
CA ALA A 456 -8.46 8.14 23.42
C ALA A 456 -7.01 8.62 23.65
N ALA A 457 -6.81 9.88 24.03
CA ALA A 457 -5.51 10.41 24.42
C ALA A 457 -4.92 9.64 25.62
N ALA A 458 -5.72 9.39 26.66
CA ALA A 458 -5.28 8.64 27.83
C ALA A 458 -4.85 7.21 27.47
N LEU A 459 -5.54 6.55 26.52
CA LEU A 459 -5.14 5.23 26.04
C LEU A 459 -3.84 5.28 25.22
N LEU A 460 -3.70 6.27 24.32
CA LEU A 460 -2.49 6.46 23.53
C LEU A 460 -1.27 6.70 24.42
N ASP A 461 -1.37 7.63 25.37
CA ASP A 461 -0.30 7.96 26.31
C ASP A 461 0.09 6.74 27.17
N HIS A 462 -0.90 5.95 27.62
CA HIS A 462 -0.64 4.73 28.35
C HIS A 462 0.16 3.70 27.53
N ARG A 463 -0.22 3.46 26.27
CA ARG A 463 0.50 2.51 25.39
C ARG A 463 1.92 2.99 25.12
N MET A 464 2.10 4.28 24.85
CA MET A 464 3.42 4.87 24.60
C MET A 464 4.31 4.78 25.84
N ALA A 465 3.78 5.11 27.02
CA ALA A 465 4.51 4.97 28.29
C ALA A 465 4.86 3.51 28.62
N SER A 466 4.10 2.56 28.07
CA SER A 466 4.31 1.11 28.25
C SER A 466 5.20 0.48 27.17
N GLY A 467 5.80 1.26 26.27
CA GLY A 467 6.76 0.77 25.27
C GLY A 467 6.19 0.46 23.88
N SER A 468 4.99 0.97 23.56
CA SER A 468 4.45 0.91 22.18
C SER A 468 5.25 1.80 21.20
N GLY A 469 4.87 1.82 19.92
CA GLY A 469 5.66 2.50 18.87
C GLY A 469 6.99 1.79 18.56
N SER A 470 7.04 0.49 18.84
CA SER A 470 8.22 -0.37 18.73
C SER A 470 8.58 -0.74 17.29
N THR A 471 7.59 -0.80 16.40
CA THR A 471 7.78 -1.00 14.95
C THR A 471 7.67 0.33 14.19
N GLY A 472 8.20 0.39 12.97
CA GLY A 472 8.14 1.59 12.12
C GLY A 472 6.71 2.05 11.86
N TRP A 473 5.82 1.13 11.46
CA TRP A 473 4.41 1.42 11.19
C TRP A 473 3.66 1.83 12.47
N SER A 474 3.94 1.21 13.61
CA SER A 474 3.29 1.55 14.89
C SER A 474 3.66 2.99 15.29
N ARG A 475 4.93 3.36 15.15
CA ARG A 475 5.39 4.73 15.41
C ARG A 475 4.76 5.74 14.46
N ALA A 476 4.62 5.42 13.17
CA ALA A 476 3.95 6.29 12.20
C ALA A 476 2.46 6.50 12.56
N TRP A 477 1.75 5.45 12.97
CA TRP A 477 0.36 5.57 13.42
C TRP A 477 0.25 6.42 14.69
N ALA A 478 1.14 6.23 15.67
CA ALA A 478 1.18 7.05 16.87
C ALA A 478 1.37 8.55 16.56
N VAL A 479 2.27 8.89 15.62
CA VAL A 479 2.45 10.27 15.15
C VAL A 479 1.16 10.84 14.57
N ALA A 480 0.46 10.08 13.72
CA ALA A 480 -0.81 10.51 13.13
C ALA A 480 -1.92 10.67 14.19
N LEU A 481 -2.00 9.78 15.18
CA LEU A 481 -2.94 9.86 16.29
C LEU A 481 -2.67 11.11 17.16
N TYR A 482 -1.41 11.36 17.53
CA TYR A 482 -1.03 12.57 18.27
C TYR A 482 -1.32 13.86 17.50
N ALA A 483 -1.16 13.85 16.17
CA ALA A 483 -1.51 14.98 15.32
C ALA A 483 -3.02 15.30 15.31
N ARG A 484 -3.88 14.32 15.63
CA ARG A 484 -5.33 14.51 15.74
C ARG A 484 -5.79 14.99 17.13
N LEU A 485 -4.93 14.94 18.15
CA LEU A 485 -5.27 15.37 19.50
C LEU A 485 -5.14 16.90 19.68
N PRO A 486 -6.01 17.54 20.50
CA PRO A 486 -5.85 18.94 20.87
C PRO A 486 -4.50 19.21 21.54
N GLY A 487 -3.72 20.14 20.97
CA GLY A 487 -2.36 20.48 21.42
C GLY A 487 -1.24 19.80 20.63
N GLY A 488 -1.56 18.86 19.74
CA GLY A 488 -0.60 18.19 18.86
C GLY A 488 0.45 17.32 19.56
N PRO A 489 1.40 16.74 18.80
CA PRO A 489 2.40 15.81 19.34
C PRO A 489 3.36 16.43 20.36
N THR A 490 3.67 17.71 20.21
CA THR A 490 4.70 18.43 20.98
C THR A 490 4.32 18.69 22.44
N THR A 491 3.03 18.70 22.77
CA THR A 491 2.54 18.99 24.13
C THR A 491 2.26 17.73 24.96
N ARG A 492 2.09 16.57 24.31
CA ARG A 492 1.65 15.31 24.96
C ARG A 492 2.65 14.17 24.82
N GLY A 493 3.50 14.20 23.79
CA GLY A 493 4.55 13.21 23.62
C GLY A 493 5.74 13.54 24.50
N GLY A 494 5.94 12.76 25.56
CA GLY A 494 7.26 12.54 26.17
C GLY A 494 8.32 12.00 25.17
N THR A 495 7.94 11.83 23.89
CA THR A 495 8.81 11.70 22.72
C THR A 495 9.58 13.00 22.44
N ARG A 496 10.37 13.47 23.40
CA ARG A 496 11.68 13.98 23.00
C ARG A 496 12.40 12.76 22.44
N SER A 497 12.77 12.84 21.18
CA SER A 497 13.67 11.88 20.53
C SER A 497 14.71 11.34 21.52
N SER A 498 14.56 10.07 21.89
CA SER A 498 15.61 9.29 22.52
C SER A 498 16.13 8.27 21.53
#